data_AF-A0A9D8H6R2-F1
#
_entry.id   AF-A0A9D8H6R2-F1
#
_cell.length_a   1.000
_cell.length_b   1.000
_cell.length_c   1.000
_cell.angle_alpha   90.00
_cell.angle_beta   90.00
_cell.angle_gamma   90.00
#
_symmetry.space_group_name_H-M   'P 1'
#
loop_
_entity.id
_entity.type
_entity.pdbx_description
1 polymer ?
#
loop_
_entity_poly.entity_id
_entity_poly.type
_entity_poly.pdbx_seq_one_letter_code
_entity_poly.pdbx_strand_id
1 'polypeptide(L)'
;MTYTLPDLGYDYGALEPHLSARVLELHHGKHHKAYVDGANQVLEKLADARETSDFGSINQLEKNLAFHLSGHILHSIFWKNLSPNGGGKPAGDLASAVDEHLGSFDGFKTQLTEAAVNVQGSDWGALSWEPVGQRLIVEQVYGSAWLVTARA
;
A
#
# COMPACT_ATOMS: atom_id res chain seq x y z
N MET A 1 -2.30 19.09 -8.56
CA MET A 1 -3.35 18.07 -8.43
C MET A 1 -3.36 17.64 -6.98
N THR A 2 -4.54 17.58 -6.36
CA THR A 2 -4.70 17.25 -4.92
C THR A 2 -5.12 15.79 -4.82
N TYR A 3 -4.50 15.02 -3.92
CA TYR A 3 -4.93 13.66 -3.64
C TYR A 3 -6.30 13.65 -2.96
N THR A 4 -7.11 12.66 -3.28
CA THR A 4 -8.42 12.43 -2.66
C THR A 4 -8.47 11.04 -2.05
N LEU A 5 -9.28 10.90 -1.00
CA LEU A 5 -9.61 9.59 -0.45
C LEU A 5 -10.46 8.85 -1.49
N PRO A 6 -10.04 7.67 -2.00
CA PRO A 6 -10.83 6.93 -2.97
C PRO A 6 -12.04 6.30 -2.30
N ASP A 7 -13.19 6.31 -2.97
CA ASP A 7 -14.35 5.56 -2.49
C ASP A 7 -14.07 4.05 -2.50
N LEU A 8 -14.66 3.34 -1.55
CA LEU A 8 -14.61 1.87 -1.54
C LEU A 8 -15.57 1.31 -2.60
N GLY A 9 -15.14 0.23 -3.26
CA GLY A 9 -15.99 -0.49 -4.22
C GLY A 9 -17.05 -1.39 -3.59
N TYR A 10 -17.23 -1.31 -2.27
CA TYR A 10 -18.11 -2.14 -1.46
C TYR A 10 -18.45 -1.44 -0.13
N ASP A 11 -19.55 -1.83 0.49
CA ASP A 11 -19.99 -1.30 1.79
C ASP A 11 -19.05 -1.70 2.92
N TYR A 12 -19.03 -0.92 4.02
CA TYR A 12 -18.16 -1.21 5.16
C TYR A 12 -18.39 -2.60 5.77
N GLY A 13 -19.62 -3.12 5.76
CA GLY A 13 -19.93 -4.46 6.26
C GLY A 13 -19.69 -5.60 5.27
N ALA A 14 -19.28 -5.31 4.03
CA ALA A 14 -19.25 -6.31 2.97
C ALA A 14 -18.17 -7.39 3.16
N LEU A 15 -17.17 -7.15 4.00
CA LEU A 15 -16.05 -8.06 4.24
C LEU A 15 -16.20 -8.89 5.54
N GLU A 16 -17.32 -8.77 6.24
CA GLU A 16 -17.60 -9.61 7.40
C GLU A 16 -17.80 -11.09 7.00
N PRO A 17 -17.41 -12.06 7.85
CA PRO A 17 -16.85 -11.90 9.20
C PRO A 17 -15.32 -11.71 9.22
N HIS A 18 -14.65 -11.65 8.07
CA HIS A 18 -13.19 -11.66 7.98
C HIS A 18 -12.57 -10.31 8.34
N LEU A 19 -13.27 -9.21 8.07
CA LEU A 19 -12.90 -7.87 8.50
C LEU A 19 -14.14 -7.12 8.98
N SER A 20 -14.11 -6.63 10.22
CA SER A 20 -15.29 -5.97 10.80
C SER A 20 -15.59 -4.63 10.16
N ALA A 21 -16.87 -4.30 10.04
CA ALA A 21 -17.31 -3.02 9.47
C ALA A 21 -16.70 -1.82 10.19
N ARG A 22 -16.61 -1.92 11.53
CA ARG A 22 -16.04 -0.86 12.37
C ARG A 22 -14.56 -0.63 12.10
N VAL A 23 -13.78 -1.69 11.93
CA VAL A 23 -12.35 -1.56 11.60
C VAL A 23 -12.21 -0.93 10.23
N LEU A 24 -12.97 -1.41 9.24
CA LEU A 24 -12.88 -0.89 7.88
C LEU A 24 -13.28 0.60 7.80
N GLU A 25 -14.33 1.02 8.49
CA GLU A 25 -14.77 2.42 8.57
C GLU A 25 -13.68 3.32 9.18
N LEU A 26 -13.06 2.89 10.29
CA LEU A 26 -11.98 3.65 10.92
C LEU A 26 -10.72 3.67 10.04
N HIS A 27 -10.35 2.53 9.47
CA HIS A 27 -9.15 2.38 8.65
C HIS A 27 -9.24 3.22 7.37
N HIS A 28 -10.39 3.22 6.71
CA HIS A 28 -10.64 4.04 5.53
C HIS A 28 -10.89 5.52 5.89
N GLY A 29 -11.92 5.80 6.70
CA GLY A 29 -12.42 7.15 6.95
C GLY A 29 -11.56 7.99 7.89
N LYS A 30 -10.64 7.39 8.65
CA LYS A 30 -9.71 8.10 9.54
C LYS A 30 -8.26 7.90 9.13
N HIS A 31 -7.76 6.67 9.13
CA HIS A 31 -6.33 6.41 8.90
C HIS A 31 -5.91 6.75 7.46
N HIS A 32 -6.59 6.22 6.45
CA HIS A 32 -6.29 6.56 5.06
C HIS A 32 -6.51 8.05 4.77
N LYS A 33 -7.58 8.63 5.31
CA LYS A 33 -7.83 10.07 5.20
C LYS A 33 -6.68 10.92 5.75
N ALA A 34 -6.10 10.56 6.89
CA ALA A 34 -4.96 11.28 7.47
C ALA A 34 -3.72 11.23 6.57
N TYR A 35 -3.49 10.13 5.85
CA TYR A 35 -2.41 10.04 4.85
C TYR A 35 -2.67 10.97 3.66
N VAL A 36 -3.89 11.00 3.14
CA VAL A 36 -4.27 11.90 2.04
C VAL A 36 -4.09 13.36 2.42
N ASP A 37 -4.65 13.77 3.56
CA ASP A 37 -4.60 15.15 4.03
C ASP A 37 -3.14 15.57 4.29
N GLY A 38 -2.35 14.71 4.94
CA GLY A 38 -0.93 14.98 5.20
C GLY A 38 -0.08 15.08 3.93
N ALA A 39 -0.32 14.22 2.92
CA ALA A 39 0.40 14.28 1.65
C ALA A 39 0.16 15.63 0.95
N ASN A 40 -1.10 16.08 0.91
CA ASN A 40 -1.46 17.37 0.31
C ASN A 40 -0.80 18.55 1.05
N GLN A 41 -0.87 18.57 2.38
CA GLN A 41 -0.23 19.62 3.18
C GLN A 41 1.28 19.70 2.98
N VAL A 42 1.96 18.55 2.84
CA VAL A 42 3.41 18.53 2.61
C VAL A 42 3.75 18.99 1.19
N LEU A 43 2.94 18.63 0.20
CA LEU A 43 3.13 19.09 -1.18
C LEU A 43 2.99 20.61 -1.34
N GLU A 44 2.07 21.23 -0.61
CA GLU A 44 1.95 22.69 -0.53
C GLU A 44 3.25 23.31 0.02
N LYS A 45 3.73 22.82 1.17
CA LYS A 45 5.00 23.30 1.78
C LYS A 45 6.21 23.11 0.88
N LEU A 46 6.25 22.00 0.14
CA LEU A 46 7.31 21.75 -0.85
C LEU A 46 7.20 22.69 -2.06
N ALA A 47 6.00 23.10 -2.45
CA ALA A 47 5.81 24.11 -3.49
C ALA A 47 6.34 25.47 -3.04
N ASP A 48 5.99 25.90 -1.81
CA ASP A 48 6.49 27.14 -1.23
C ASP A 48 8.02 27.14 -1.11
N ALA A 49 8.62 26.02 -0.67
CA ALA A 49 10.06 25.85 -0.59
C ALA A 49 10.74 26.01 -1.96
N ARG A 50 10.14 25.49 -3.04
CA ARG A 50 10.65 25.67 -4.41
C ARG A 50 10.52 27.11 -4.90
N GLU A 51 9.40 27.77 -4.62
CA GLU A 51 9.15 29.15 -5.03
C GLU A 51 10.11 30.12 -4.33
N THR A 52 10.36 29.90 -3.05
CA THR A 52 11.21 30.77 -2.22
C THR A 52 12.68 30.36 -2.20
N SER A 53 13.03 29.19 -2.76
CA SER A 53 14.35 28.55 -2.64
C SER A 53 14.79 28.31 -1.18
N ASP A 54 13.85 28.20 -0.24
CA ASP A 54 14.12 27.82 1.15
C ASP A 54 14.02 26.31 1.34
N PHE A 55 15.18 25.65 1.35
CA PHE A 55 15.30 24.20 1.56
C PHE A 55 15.76 23.83 2.97
N GLY A 56 15.72 24.75 3.94
CA GLY A 56 16.20 24.49 5.30
C GLY A 56 15.50 23.31 5.99
N SER A 57 14.22 23.07 5.65
CA SER A 57 13.42 21.97 6.19
C SER A 57 13.26 20.79 5.22
N ILE A 58 14.03 20.73 4.13
CA ILE A 58 13.78 19.75 3.04
C ILE A 58 13.83 18.30 3.52
N ASN A 59 14.75 17.96 4.42
CA ASN A 59 14.86 16.59 4.95
C ASN A 59 13.57 16.15 5.67
N GLN A 60 12.96 17.04 6.47
CA GLN A 60 11.72 16.75 7.17
C GLN A 60 10.52 16.70 6.21
N LEU A 61 10.47 17.60 5.23
CA LEU A 61 9.39 17.64 4.25
C LEU A 61 9.39 16.39 3.38
N GLU A 62 10.55 15.97 2.87
CA GLU A 62 10.65 14.76 2.05
C GLU A 62 10.36 13.49 2.87
N LYS A 63 10.78 13.43 4.13
CA LYS A 63 10.40 12.33 5.03
C LYS A 63 8.89 12.26 5.24
N ASN A 64 8.25 13.40 5.45
CA ASN A 64 6.79 13.47 5.64
C ASN A 64 6.04 13.13 4.36
N LEU A 65 6.53 13.60 3.20
CA LEU A 65 5.95 13.26 1.91
C LEU A 65 6.03 11.76 1.70
N ALA A 66 7.22 11.19 1.88
CA ALA A 66 7.45 9.75 1.76
C ALA A 66 6.48 8.99 2.66
N PHE A 67 6.32 9.36 3.93
CA PHE A 67 5.40 8.70 4.87
C PHE A 67 3.92 8.81 4.45
N HIS A 68 3.45 10.01 4.12
CA HIS A 68 2.03 10.23 3.82
C HIS A 68 1.63 9.71 2.44
N LEU A 69 2.44 9.97 1.41
CA LEU A 69 2.17 9.56 0.04
C LEU A 69 2.13 8.05 -0.09
N SER A 70 3.11 7.37 0.46
CA SER A 70 3.13 5.91 0.43
C SER A 70 2.03 5.27 1.26
N GLY A 71 1.66 5.87 2.40
CA GLY A 71 0.49 5.46 3.17
C GLY A 71 -0.77 5.54 2.30
N HIS A 72 -0.94 6.64 1.56
CA HIS A 72 -2.03 6.77 0.60
C HIS A 72 -1.98 5.72 -0.52
N ILE A 73 -0.82 5.47 -1.12
CA ILE A 73 -0.65 4.48 -2.20
C ILE A 73 -0.97 3.07 -1.70
N LEU A 74 -0.38 2.65 -0.59
CA LEU A 74 -0.54 1.30 -0.03
C LEU A 74 -1.99 1.02 0.36
N HIS A 75 -2.67 1.98 1.01
CA HIS A 75 -4.08 1.82 1.33
C HIS A 75 -4.95 1.80 0.08
N SER A 76 -4.66 2.64 -0.92
CA SER A 76 -5.39 2.65 -2.19
C SER A 76 -5.28 1.32 -2.95
N ILE A 77 -4.15 0.62 -2.85
CA ILE A 77 -3.97 -0.74 -3.38
C ILE A 77 -4.72 -1.75 -2.50
N PHE A 78 -4.58 -1.66 -1.18
CA PHE A 78 -5.22 -2.56 -0.22
C PHE A 78 -6.73 -2.65 -0.43
N TRP A 79 -7.43 -1.52 -0.59
CA TRP A 79 -8.88 -1.51 -0.84
C TRP A 79 -9.27 -2.19 -2.15
N LYS A 80 -8.43 -2.15 -3.17
CA LYS A 80 -8.68 -2.81 -4.46
C LYS A 80 -8.37 -4.30 -4.45
N ASN A 81 -7.53 -4.75 -3.52
CA ASN A 81 -7.18 -6.17 -3.37
C ASN A 81 -8.19 -6.94 -2.51
N LEU A 82 -9.14 -6.24 -1.88
CA LEU A 82 -10.22 -6.82 -1.10
C LEU A 82 -11.51 -6.86 -1.91
N SER A 83 -12.30 -7.92 -1.74
CA SER A 83 -13.60 -8.06 -2.39
C SER A 83 -14.51 -8.97 -1.58
N PRO A 84 -15.81 -8.61 -1.43
CA PRO A 84 -16.80 -9.49 -0.78
C PRO A 84 -17.01 -10.81 -1.53
N ASN A 85 -16.76 -10.81 -2.85
CA ASN A 85 -16.84 -11.97 -3.71
C ASN A 85 -15.45 -12.48 -4.12
N GLY A 86 -14.42 -12.08 -3.37
CA GLY A 86 -13.04 -12.45 -3.62
C GLY A 86 -12.64 -13.78 -2.96
N GLY A 87 -11.32 -13.97 -2.83
CA GLY A 87 -10.73 -15.19 -2.30
C GLY A 87 -10.44 -16.22 -3.40
N GLY A 88 -10.12 -17.45 -2.97
CA GLY A 88 -9.68 -18.51 -3.86
C GLY A 88 -8.22 -18.38 -4.29
N LYS A 89 -7.88 -19.02 -5.41
CA LYS A 89 -6.55 -18.99 -6.04
C LYS A 89 -6.60 -18.06 -7.26
N PRO A 90 -5.49 -17.38 -7.61
CA PRO A 90 -5.40 -16.65 -8.88
C PRO A 90 -5.58 -17.62 -10.06
N ALA A 91 -5.88 -17.06 -11.22
CA ALA A 91 -5.98 -17.80 -12.49
C ALA A 91 -5.14 -17.12 -13.58
N GLY A 92 -4.92 -17.82 -14.69
CA GLY A 92 -4.17 -17.32 -15.84
C GLY A 92 -2.72 -16.98 -15.49
N ASP A 93 -2.19 -15.93 -16.13
CA ASP A 93 -0.78 -15.55 -16.05
C ASP A 93 -0.28 -15.34 -14.62
N LEU A 94 -1.13 -14.81 -13.72
CA LEU A 94 -0.75 -14.62 -12.32
C LEU A 94 -0.56 -15.96 -11.59
N ALA A 95 -1.40 -16.96 -11.86
CA ALA A 95 -1.23 -18.29 -11.27
C ALA A 95 0.07 -18.94 -11.76
N SER A 96 0.32 -18.86 -13.06
CA SER A 96 1.56 -19.36 -13.67
C SER A 96 2.80 -18.67 -13.10
N ALA A 97 2.79 -17.35 -12.95
CA ALA A 97 3.90 -16.60 -12.38
C ALA A 97 4.13 -16.93 -10.89
N VAL A 98 3.07 -17.17 -10.11
CA VAL A 98 3.19 -17.61 -8.72
C VAL A 98 3.84 -18.99 -8.65
N ASP A 99 3.41 -19.93 -9.48
CA ASP A 99 4.00 -21.27 -9.51
C ASP A 99 5.47 -21.22 -9.99
N GLU A 100 5.77 -20.40 -11.00
CA GLU A 100 7.13 -20.24 -11.55
C GLU A 100 8.10 -19.65 -10.52
N HIS A 101 7.73 -18.55 -9.86
CA HIS A 101 8.66 -17.78 -9.04
C HIS A 101 8.62 -18.14 -7.55
N LEU A 102 7.48 -18.64 -7.07
CA LEU A 102 7.22 -18.92 -5.65
C LEU A 102 6.90 -20.41 -5.40
N GLY A 103 7.00 -21.24 -6.45
CA GLY A 103 6.93 -22.70 -6.41
C GLY A 103 5.51 -23.27 -6.35
N SER A 104 4.61 -22.67 -5.57
CA SER A 104 3.19 -23.01 -5.55
C SER A 104 2.37 -21.90 -4.89
N PHE A 105 1.07 -21.84 -5.17
CA PHE A 105 0.16 -20.94 -4.44
C PHE A 105 0.20 -21.15 -2.91
N ASP A 106 0.29 -22.39 -2.45
CA ASP A 106 0.31 -22.67 -1.01
C ASP A 106 1.64 -22.22 -0.38
N GLY A 107 2.76 -22.44 -1.08
CA GLY A 107 4.07 -21.92 -0.69
C GLY A 107 4.11 -20.39 -0.65
N PHE A 108 3.58 -19.73 -1.67
CA PHE A 108 3.39 -18.28 -1.70
C PHE A 108 2.55 -17.79 -0.50
N LYS A 109 1.40 -18.42 -0.25
CA LYS A 109 0.52 -18.04 0.86
C LYS A 109 1.24 -18.18 2.19
N THR A 110 2.00 -19.25 2.41
CA THR A 110 2.81 -19.42 3.61
C THR A 110 3.85 -18.31 3.72
N GLN A 111 4.64 -18.05 2.67
CA GLN A 111 5.68 -17.02 2.71
C GLN A 111 5.09 -15.61 2.96
N LEU A 112 4.00 -15.24 2.28
CA LEU A 112 3.34 -13.96 2.48
C LEU A 112 2.77 -13.82 3.89
N THR A 113 2.19 -14.90 4.43
CA THR A 113 1.68 -14.93 5.81
C THR A 113 2.83 -14.70 6.80
N GLU A 114 3.92 -15.45 6.68
CA GLU A 114 5.09 -15.30 7.54
C GLU A 114 5.73 -13.91 7.42
N ALA A 115 5.80 -13.36 6.21
CA ALA A 115 6.28 -12.00 5.99
C ALA A 115 5.38 -10.96 6.69
N ALA A 116 4.06 -11.09 6.59
CA ALA A 116 3.12 -10.15 7.18
C ALA A 116 3.08 -10.21 8.71
N VAL A 117 3.10 -11.42 9.32
CA VAL A 117 2.99 -11.57 10.78
C VAL A 117 4.27 -11.24 11.53
N ASN A 118 5.43 -11.40 10.89
CA ASN A 118 6.74 -11.14 11.51
C ASN A 118 7.28 -9.72 11.22
N VAL A 119 6.44 -8.82 10.70
CA VAL A 119 6.86 -7.45 10.45
C VAL A 119 7.02 -6.68 11.76
N GLN A 120 8.08 -5.89 11.87
CA GLN A 120 8.44 -5.19 13.11
C GLN A 120 7.96 -3.75 13.09
N GLY A 121 6.67 -3.53 13.43
CA GLY A 121 6.09 -2.20 13.48
C GLY A 121 4.75 -2.12 12.77
N SER A 122 4.49 -1.00 12.09
CA SER A 122 3.25 -0.73 11.35
C SER A 122 3.52 -0.79 9.85
N ASP A 123 3.57 -2.01 9.33
CA ASP A 123 4.23 -2.33 8.06
C ASP A 123 3.44 -3.38 7.26
N TRP A 124 3.93 -3.76 6.08
CA TRP A 124 3.20 -4.60 5.12
C TRP A 124 3.98 -5.83 4.68
N GLY A 125 3.27 -6.95 4.50
CA GLY A 125 3.71 -8.03 3.61
C GLY A 125 3.13 -7.80 2.22
N ALA A 126 3.98 -7.81 1.19
CA ALA A 126 3.57 -7.51 -0.18
C ALA A 126 4.00 -8.62 -1.15
N LEU A 127 3.13 -8.91 -2.12
CA LEU A 127 3.49 -9.57 -3.36
C LEU A 127 3.78 -8.48 -4.40
N SER A 128 5.00 -8.45 -4.91
CA SER A 128 5.48 -7.40 -5.82
C SER A 128 6.06 -7.99 -7.10
N TRP A 129 5.88 -7.27 -8.20
CA TRP A 129 6.65 -7.52 -9.43
C TRP A 129 7.96 -6.74 -9.35
N GLU A 130 9.08 -7.45 -9.39
CA GLU A 130 10.42 -6.87 -9.40
C GLU A 130 10.89 -6.72 -10.85
N PRO A 131 10.93 -5.49 -11.42
CA PRO A 131 11.05 -5.29 -12.86
C PRO A 131 12.44 -5.56 -13.43
N VAL A 132 13.51 -5.50 -12.63
CA VAL A 132 14.89 -5.74 -13.09
C VAL A 132 15.13 -7.24 -13.29
N GLY A 133 14.73 -8.05 -12.32
CA GLY A 133 14.78 -9.51 -12.39
C GLY A 133 13.56 -10.14 -13.06
N GLN A 134 12.56 -9.34 -13.44
CA GLN A 134 11.31 -9.78 -14.07
C GLN A 134 10.68 -10.99 -13.35
N ARG A 135 10.42 -10.84 -12.05
CA ARG A 135 9.89 -11.93 -11.22
C ARG A 135 8.94 -11.43 -10.14
N LEU A 136 8.09 -12.33 -9.67
CA LEU A 136 7.34 -12.12 -8.44
C LEU A 136 8.24 -12.33 -7.23
N ILE A 137 8.12 -11.43 -6.27
CA ILE A 137 8.77 -11.51 -4.96
C ILE A 137 7.76 -11.30 -3.86
N VAL A 138 8.00 -11.93 -2.70
CA VAL A 138 7.37 -11.57 -1.44
C VAL A 138 8.36 -10.74 -0.63
N GLU A 139 7.94 -9.56 -0.19
CA GLU A 139 8.77 -8.64 0.57
C GLU A 139 8.03 -8.08 1.80
N GLN A 140 8.81 -7.60 2.76
CA GLN A 140 8.33 -6.80 3.88
C GLN A 140 8.62 -5.33 3.59
N VAL A 141 7.58 -4.50 3.60
CA VAL A 141 7.68 -3.06 3.38
C VAL A 141 7.63 -2.35 4.72
N TYR A 142 8.80 -1.89 5.19
CA TYR A 142 8.98 -1.26 6.49
C TYR A 142 8.78 0.24 6.47
N GLY A 143 7.81 0.72 7.22
CA GLY A 143 7.31 2.08 7.19
C GLY A 143 6.54 2.32 5.90
N SER A 144 5.70 3.35 5.91
CA SER A 144 5.03 3.73 4.68
C SER A 144 6.06 4.11 3.60
N ALA A 145 7.17 4.76 3.93
CA ALA A 145 8.06 5.50 3.02
C ALA A 145 8.69 4.81 1.77
N TRP A 146 8.50 3.52 1.51
CA TRP A 146 9.32 2.79 0.51
C TRP A 146 8.63 2.38 -0.79
N LEU A 147 7.34 2.66 -0.98
CA LEU A 147 6.68 2.30 -2.24
C LEU A 147 6.97 3.32 -3.35
N VAL A 148 8.18 3.28 -3.92
CA VAL A 148 8.43 3.81 -5.26
C VAL A 148 8.09 2.69 -6.24
N THR A 149 6.84 2.66 -6.70
CA THR A 149 6.50 1.81 -7.85
C THR A 149 7.17 2.41 -9.09
N ALA A 150 8.30 1.84 -9.51
CA ALA A 150 8.84 2.08 -10.83
C ALA A 150 7.82 1.53 -11.85
N ARG A 151 6.92 2.39 -12.34
CA ARG A 151 6.22 2.12 -13.58
C ARG A 151 7.25 2.22 -14.70
N ALA A 152 7.65 1.07 -15.24
CA ALA A 152 8.02 0.97 -16.65
C ALA A 152 6.74 0.93 -17.49
#